data_AF-A0A4P9YY00-F1
#
_entry.id   AF-A0A4P9YY00-F1
#
_cell.length_a   1.000
_cell.length_b   1.000
_cell.length_c   1.000
_cell.angle_alpha   90.00
_cell.angle_beta   90.00
_cell.angle_gamma   90.00
#
_symmetry.space_group_name_H-M   'P 1'
#
loop_
_entity.id
_entity.type
_entity.pdbx_description
1 polymer ?
#
loop_
_entity_poly.entity_id
_entity_poly.type
_entity_poly.pdbx_seq_one_letter_code
_entity_poly.pdbx_strand_id
1 'polypeptide(L)'
;MACASSYGHSNDGAFVSAPAIDYTTPEALGHALETIVYGEGRPLVVHMPQGDSARWRSCFSLAWLERHPHYSQQEIELYDMDKRETIHGRLLCQYIAYLRGPRSTPSIYAKDMRCPVEWKEWLANILPSCLINLGPHDVMRDVPDQYRAENLMCYMGRGGTL
;
A
#
# COMPACT_ATOMS: atom_id res chain seq x y z
N MET A 1 6.09 -1.28 39.53
CA MET A 1 4.71 -1.66 39.92
C MET A 1 3.76 -0.75 39.16
N ALA A 2 2.72 -1.32 38.58
CA ALA A 2 2.04 -0.88 37.35
C ALA A 2 1.51 0.56 37.33
N CYS A 3 1.69 1.24 36.20
CA CYS A 3 0.82 2.34 35.77
C CYS A 3 -0.03 1.81 34.61
N ALA A 4 -1.22 1.33 34.94
CA ALA A 4 -2.22 0.95 33.96
C ALA A 4 -2.88 2.22 33.43
N SER A 5 -2.58 2.60 32.18
CA SER A 5 -3.42 3.55 31.45
C SER A 5 -4.47 2.74 30.71
N SER A 6 -5.69 2.80 31.23
CA SER A 6 -6.90 2.27 30.62
C SER A 6 -7.19 3.03 29.32
N TYR A 7 -6.89 2.42 28.17
CA TYR A 7 -7.52 2.82 26.92
C TYR A 7 -9.00 2.43 26.99
N GLY A 8 -9.84 3.40 27.37
CA GLY A 8 -11.28 3.28 27.24
C GLY A 8 -11.65 3.20 25.76
N HIS A 9 -12.20 2.07 25.33
CA HIS A 9 -12.97 2.02 24.09
C HIS A 9 -14.36 2.63 24.36
N SER A 10 -14.45 3.95 24.24
CA SER A 10 -15.73 4.62 24.05
C SER A 10 -16.21 4.35 22.63
N ASN A 11 -17.32 3.63 22.51
CA ASN A 11 -17.91 3.15 21.26
C ASN A 11 -18.76 4.22 20.54
N ASP A 12 -18.31 5.50 20.57
CA ASP A 12 -18.99 6.67 19.99
C ASP A 12 -18.17 7.35 18.88
N GLY A 13 -17.34 6.58 18.16
CA GLY A 13 -16.42 7.12 17.15
C GLY A 13 -17.14 7.69 15.93
N ALA A 14 -17.60 8.93 16.00
CA ALA A 14 -17.95 9.71 14.83
C ALA A 14 -16.77 9.66 13.84
N PHE A 15 -17.06 9.39 12.56
CA PHE A 15 -16.04 9.38 11.53
C PHE A 15 -15.32 10.74 11.52
N VAL A 16 -14.06 10.76 11.92
CA VAL A 16 -13.23 11.96 11.87
C VAL A 16 -12.55 12.00 10.52
N SER A 17 -12.83 13.05 9.74
CA SER A 17 -12.17 13.25 8.46
C SER A 17 -10.66 13.40 8.64
N ALA A 18 -9.89 12.70 7.81
CA ALA A 18 -8.44 12.90 7.74
C ALA A 18 -8.16 14.25 7.05
N PRO A 19 -7.24 15.06 7.59
CA PRO A 19 -6.70 16.22 6.88
C PRO A 19 -6.23 15.83 5.48
N ALA A 20 -6.43 16.72 4.51
CA ALA A 20 -6.01 16.52 3.14
C ALA A 20 -5.28 17.76 2.63
N ILE A 21 -4.21 17.57 1.85
CA ILE A 21 -3.47 18.63 1.18
C ILE A 21 -3.24 18.29 -0.29
N ASP A 22 -3.12 19.32 -1.13
CA ASP A 22 -2.56 19.18 -2.47
C ASP A 22 -1.03 19.27 -2.39
N TYR A 23 -0.34 18.34 -3.05
CA TYR A 23 1.11 18.40 -3.16
C TYR A 23 1.52 19.55 -4.08
N THR A 24 2.28 20.50 -3.53
CA THR A 24 2.76 21.69 -4.23
C THR A 24 4.27 21.73 -4.30
N THR A 25 4.95 21.74 -3.15
CA THR A 25 6.41 21.68 -3.04
C THR A 25 6.86 20.66 -1.98
N PRO A 26 8.11 20.16 -2.04
CA PRO A 26 8.68 19.30 -1.01
C PRO A 26 8.64 19.92 0.39
N GLU A 27 8.87 21.23 0.50
CA GLU A 27 8.90 21.96 1.78
C GLU A 27 7.51 22.03 2.40
N ALA A 28 6.47 22.30 1.59
CA ALA A 28 5.09 22.31 2.05
C ALA A 28 4.64 20.93 2.54
N LEU A 29 5.03 19.87 1.82
CA LEU A 29 4.79 18.49 2.24
C LEU A 29 5.53 18.17 3.55
N GLY A 30 6.81 18.52 3.65
CA GLY A 30 7.61 18.31 4.86
C GLY A 30 6.98 18.96 6.09
N HIS A 31 6.56 20.23 5.98
CA HIS A 31 5.90 20.94 7.07
C HIS A 31 4.57 20.29 7.49
N ALA A 32 3.79 19.79 6.53
CA ALA A 32 2.54 19.09 6.82
C ALA A 32 2.79 17.74 7.52
N LEU A 33 3.80 16.99 7.09
CA LEU A 33 4.20 15.73 7.73
C LEU A 33 4.66 15.98 9.18
N GLU A 34 5.52 16.97 9.41
CA GLU A 34 6.01 17.32 10.75
C GLU A 34 4.88 17.73 11.69
N THR A 35 3.96 18.57 11.22
CA THR A 35 2.90 19.12 12.08
C THR A 35 1.81 18.08 12.33
N ILE A 36 1.28 17.47 11.26
CA ILE A 36 0.06 16.64 11.33
C ILE A 36 0.41 15.18 11.65
N VAL A 37 1.36 14.60 10.92
CA VAL A 37 1.66 13.17 11.04
C VAL A 37 2.53 12.90 12.25
N TYR A 38 3.66 13.61 12.37
CA TYR A 38 4.61 13.38 13.46
C TYR A 38 4.21 14.13 14.74
N GLY A 39 3.73 15.36 14.63
CA GLY A 39 3.34 16.20 15.77
C GLY A 39 2.00 15.79 16.40
N GLU A 40 0.96 15.62 15.59
CA GLU A 40 -0.38 15.27 16.08
C GLU A 40 -0.68 13.76 16.08
N GLY A 41 0.14 12.95 15.39
CA GLY A 41 -0.11 11.50 15.27
C GLY A 41 -1.33 11.16 14.41
N ARG A 42 -1.69 12.03 13.44
CA ARG A 42 -2.90 11.87 12.63
C ARG A 42 -2.58 11.47 11.19
N PRO A 43 -3.45 10.67 10.54
CA PRO A 43 -3.28 10.35 9.12
C PRO A 43 -3.45 11.62 8.27
N LEU A 44 -2.70 11.71 7.17
CA LEU A 44 -2.76 12.80 6.20
C LEU A 44 -3.01 12.22 4.80
N VAL A 45 -4.01 12.76 4.10
CA VAL A 45 -4.23 12.49 2.68
C VAL A 45 -3.43 13.50 1.85
N VAL A 46 -2.60 13.02 0.94
CA VAL A 46 -1.83 13.87 0.03
C VAL A 46 -2.33 13.64 -1.39
N HIS A 47 -2.91 14.68 -1.99
CA HIS A 47 -3.29 14.67 -3.39
C HIS A 47 -2.06 15.01 -4.23
N MET A 48 -1.44 13.98 -4.80
CA MET A 48 -0.36 14.16 -5.77
C MET A 48 -0.91 14.82 -7.05
N PRO A 49 -0.11 15.64 -7.76
CA PRO A 49 -0.54 16.22 -9.03
C PRO A 49 -0.96 15.08 -9.95
N GLN A 50 -2.10 15.22 -10.65
CA GLN A 50 -2.68 14.17 -11.49
C GLN A 50 -1.83 13.80 -12.72
N GLY A 51 -0.58 14.28 -12.79
CA GLY A 51 0.38 14.08 -13.85
C GLY A 51 0.49 12.60 -14.23
N ASP A 52 -0.08 12.30 -15.39
CA ASP A 52 -0.04 11.01 -16.05
C ASP A 52 -0.71 9.84 -15.28
N SER A 53 -1.88 10.11 -14.69
CA SER A 53 -2.74 9.04 -14.14
C SER A 53 -3.02 7.91 -15.15
N ALA A 54 -2.98 8.21 -16.46
CA ALA A 54 -3.05 7.22 -17.54
C ALA A 54 -1.82 6.30 -17.55
N ARG A 55 -0.59 6.86 -17.49
CA ARG A 55 0.63 6.07 -17.34
C ARG A 55 0.62 5.25 -16.06
N TRP A 56 0.21 5.80 -14.92
CA TRP A 56 0.19 5.04 -13.66
C TRP A 56 -0.76 3.84 -13.76
N ARG A 57 -1.95 4.04 -14.31
CA ARG A 57 -2.91 2.96 -14.58
C ARG A 57 -2.38 1.91 -15.55
N SER A 58 -1.45 2.27 -16.44
CA SER A 58 -0.82 1.33 -17.36
C SER A 58 0.35 0.57 -16.71
N CYS A 59 1.14 1.25 -15.88
CA CYS A 59 2.32 0.75 -15.19
C CYS A 59 1.92 -0.24 -14.08
N PHE A 60 1.01 0.15 -13.20
CA PHE A 60 0.57 -0.65 -12.05
C PHE A 60 -0.70 -1.43 -12.40
N SER A 61 -0.61 -2.35 -13.36
CA SER A 61 -1.77 -3.03 -13.95
C SER A 61 -1.63 -4.55 -14.05
N LEU A 62 -2.77 -5.24 -14.07
CA LEU A 62 -2.83 -6.67 -14.38
C LEU A 62 -2.21 -6.98 -15.75
N ALA A 63 -2.48 -6.14 -16.74
CA ALA A 63 -1.94 -6.28 -18.09
C ALA A 63 -0.42 -6.13 -18.15
N TRP A 64 0.18 -5.39 -17.19
CA TRP A 64 1.63 -5.36 -17.05
C TRP A 64 2.15 -6.68 -16.49
N LEU A 65 1.56 -7.18 -15.40
CA LEU A 65 1.98 -8.45 -14.80
C LEU A 65 1.86 -9.64 -15.75
N GLU A 66 0.82 -9.69 -16.57
CA GLU A 66 0.62 -10.72 -17.60
C GLU A 66 1.74 -10.72 -18.66
N ARG A 67 2.36 -9.56 -18.94
CA ARG A 67 3.48 -9.43 -19.88
C ARG A 67 4.85 -9.73 -19.24
N HIS A 68 4.89 -9.94 -17.93
CA HIS A 68 6.12 -10.16 -17.15
C HIS A 68 6.01 -11.51 -16.41
N PRO A 69 6.09 -12.64 -17.15
CA PRO A 69 5.76 -13.96 -16.62
C PRO A 69 6.73 -14.47 -15.54
N HIS A 70 7.88 -13.83 -15.32
CA HIS A 70 8.76 -14.16 -14.20
C HIS A 70 8.10 -13.92 -12.83
N TYR A 71 7.12 -13.02 -12.74
CA TYR A 71 6.31 -12.83 -11.53
C TYR A 71 5.19 -13.89 -11.38
N SER A 72 4.87 -14.66 -12.42
CA SER A 72 3.72 -15.57 -12.44
C SER A 72 3.77 -16.65 -11.35
N GLN A 73 4.99 -17.10 -11.01
CA GLN A 73 5.26 -18.16 -10.04
C GLN A 73 5.46 -17.62 -8.61
N GLN A 74 5.29 -16.32 -8.41
CA GLN A 74 5.35 -15.76 -7.07
C GLN A 74 4.20 -16.33 -6.24
N GLU A 75 4.54 -16.93 -5.09
CA GLU A 75 3.55 -17.27 -4.07
C GLU A 75 3.02 -15.98 -3.44
N ILE A 76 1.69 -15.93 -3.29
CA ILE A 76 0.96 -14.80 -2.73
C ILE A 76 -0.02 -15.28 -1.67
N GLU A 77 -0.34 -14.38 -0.75
CA GLU A 77 -1.43 -14.55 0.19
C GLU A 77 -2.69 -13.90 -0.34
N LEU A 78 -3.80 -14.63 -0.26
CA LEU A 78 -5.12 -14.10 -0.57
C LEU A 78 -5.91 -13.96 0.73
N TYR A 79 -6.73 -12.92 0.83
CA TYR A 79 -7.67 -12.75 1.92
C TYR A 79 -9.10 -12.85 1.38
N ASP A 80 -9.87 -13.78 1.93
CA ASP A 80 -11.29 -13.94 1.65
C ASP A 80 -12.08 -13.05 2.61
N MET A 81 -12.70 -11.99 2.09
CA MET A 81 -13.49 -11.03 2.87
C MET A 81 -14.78 -11.64 3.42
N ASP A 82 -15.35 -12.61 2.71
CA ASP A 82 -16.62 -13.24 3.09
C ASP A 82 -16.41 -14.18 4.28
N LYS A 83 -15.29 -14.93 4.27
CA LYS A 83 -14.92 -15.85 5.34
C LYS A 83 -13.98 -15.28 6.38
N ARG A 84 -13.37 -14.12 6.09
CA ARG A 84 -12.36 -13.44 6.92
C ARG A 84 -11.14 -14.31 7.20
N GLU A 85 -10.71 -15.08 6.20
CA GLU A 85 -9.59 -16.02 6.31
C GLU A 85 -8.48 -15.71 5.30
N THR A 86 -7.24 -16.07 5.65
CA THR A 86 -6.11 -16.01 4.72
C THR A 86 -5.92 -17.34 4.03
N ILE A 87 -5.80 -17.31 2.71
CA ILE A 87 -5.52 -18.47 1.86
C ILE A 87 -4.05 -18.37 1.42
N HIS A 88 -3.26 -19.38 1.79
CA HIS A 88 -1.84 -19.47 1.47
C HIS A 88 -1.56 -20.39 0.26
N GLY A 89 -0.32 -20.37 -0.22
CA GLY A 89 0.17 -21.30 -1.25
C GLY A 89 -0.53 -21.12 -2.60
N ARG A 90 -0.90 -19.89 -2.95
CA ARG A 90 -1.47 -19.54 -4.25
C ARG A 90 -0.42 -18.85 -5.10
N LEU A 91 -0.42 -19.14 -6.39
CA LEU A 91 0.47 -18.46 -7.34
C LEU A 91 -0.23 -17.21 -7.90
N LEU A 92 0.57 -16.18 -8.17
CA LEU A 92 0.07 -14.94 -8.76
C LEU A 92 -0.71 -15.19 -10.07
N CYS A 93 -0.23 -16.09 -10.93
CA CYS A 93 -0.92 -16.42 -12.18
C CYS A 93 -2.32 -17.01 -11.96
N GLN A 94 -2.51 -17.83 -10.93
CA GLN A 94 -3.81 -18.41 -10.58
C GLN A 94 -4.76 -17.31 -10.14
N TYR A 95 -4.27 -16.34 -9.38
CA TYR A 95 -5.07 -15.21 -8.93
C TYR A 95 -5.38 -14.21 -10.04
N ILE A 96 -4.45 -13.96 -10.97
CA ILE A 96 -4.75 -13.17 -12.17
C ILE A 96 -5.85 -13.84 -13.00
N ALA A 97 -5.79 -15.16 -13.21
CA ALA A 97 -6.85 -15.90 -13.90
C ALA A 97 -8.19 -15.79 -13.15
N TYR A 98 -8.16 -15.88 -11.82
CA TYR A 98 -9.32 -15.62 -10.97
C TYR A 98 -9.92 -14.22 -11.20
N LEU A 99 -9.07 -13.19 -11.24
CA LEU A 99 -9.48 -11.80 -11.50
C LEU A 99 -10.05 -11.58 -12.90
N ARG A 100 -9.76 -12.45 -13.87
CA ARG A 100 -10.39 -12.45 -15.21
C ARG A 100 -11.70 -13.23 -15.29
N GLY A 101 -11.97 -14.08 -14.29
CA GLY A 101 -13.20 -14.88 -14.21
C GLY A 101 -14.47 -14.04 -13.99
N PRO A 102 -15.65 -14.67 -13.88
CA PRO A 102 -16.90 -13.97 -13.63
C PRO A 102 -16.87 -13.18 -12.31
N ARG A 103 -17.66 -12.10 -12.23
CA ARG A 103 -17.76 -11.25 -11.02
C ARG A 103 -18.55 -11.88 -9.87
N SER A 104 -19.25 -12.99 -10.12
CA SER A 104 -20.00 -13.74 -9.11
C SER A 104 -19.11 -14.58 -8.18
N THR A 105 -17.79 -14.48 -8.31
CA THR A 105 -16.83 -15.18 -7.47
C THR A 105 -16.64 -14.45 -6.12
N PRO A 106 -16.17 -15.15 -5.07
CA PRO A 106 -16.01 -14.60 -3.72
C PRO A 106 -15.23 -13.28 -3.64
N SER A 107 -15.46 -12.51 -2.58
CA SER A 107 -14.75 -11.24 -2.37
C SER A 107 -13.33 -11.51 -1.85
N ILE A 108 -12.39 -11.80 -2.75
CA ILE A 108 -11.01 -12.14 -2.42
C ILE A 108 -10.07 -11.07 -2.96
N TYR A 109 -9.09 -10.66 -2.15
CA TYR A 109 -7.97 -9.81 -2.59
C TYR A 109 -6.61 -10.43 -2.26
N ALA A 110 -5.59 -10.18 -3.09
CA ALA A 110 -4.21 -10.50 -2.76
C ALA A 110 -3.66 -9.40 -1.86
N LYS A 111 -3.07 -9.82 -0.74
CA LYS A 111 -2.44 -8.93 0.24
C LYS A 111 -0.95 -9.21 0.31
N ASP A 112 -0.21 -8.20 0.77
CA ASP A 112 1.19 -8.32 1.14
C ASP A 112 2.07 -8.94 0.03
N MET A 113 1.68 -8.72 -1.23
CA MET A 113 2.42 -9.23 -2.39
C MET A 113 3.74 -8.45 -2.50
N ARG A 114 4.85 -9.15 -2.71
CA ARG A 114 6.13 -8.50 -3.02
C ARG A 114 5.97 -7.58 -4.21
N CYS A 115 6.45 -6.35 -4.07
CA CYS A 115 6.40 -5.37 -5.13
C CYS A 115 7.38 -5.75 -6.26
N PRO A 116 6.94 -5.77 -7.53
CA PRO A 116 7.83 -5.87 -8.68
C PRO A 116 8.95 -4.81 -8.61
N VAL A 117 10.17 -5.19 -9.00
CA VAL A 117 11.33 -4.29 -8.93
C VAL A 117 11.13 -3.06 -9.81
N GLU A 118 10.58 -3.25 -11.01
CA GLU A 118 10.28 -2.17 -11.94
C GLU A 118 9.25 -1.19 -11.34
N TRP A 119 8.28 -1.70 -10.57
CA TRP A 119 7.28 -0.85 -9.92
C TRP A 119 7.91 -0.01 -8.82
N LYS A 120 8.82 -0.59 -8.02
CA LYS A 120 9.61 0.14 -7.02
C LYS A 120 10.43 1.26 -7.65
N GLU A 121 11.10 0.99 -8.76
CA GLU A 121 11.88 1.99 -9.51
C GLU A 121 11.00 3.12 -10.06
N TRP A 122 9.83 2.80 -10.59
CA TRP A 122 8.91 3.83 -11.08
C TRP A 122 8.37 4.70 -9.95
N LEU A 123 8.02 4.11 -8.80
CA LEU A 123 7.57 4.86 -7.64
C LEU A 123 8.65 5.85 -7.17
N ALA A 124 9.92 5.46 -7.19
CA ALA A 124 11.02 6.35 -6.83
C ALA A 124 11.15 7.59 -7.75
N ASN A 125 10.62 7.52 -8.98
CA ASN A 125 10.60 8.64 -9.92
C ASN A 125 9.32 9.50 -9.83
N ILE A 126 8.31 9.03 -9.10
CA ILE A 126 6.99 9.68 -8.99
C ILE A 126 6.83 10.34 -7.61
N LEU A 127 7.31 9.67 -6.57
CA LEU A 127 7.12 10.10 -5.20
C LEU A 127 8.15 11.16 -4.78
N PRO A 128 7.75 12.13 -3.95
CA PRO A 128 8.68 13.03 -3.27
C PRO A 128 9.71 12.22 -2.47
N SER A 129 10.95 12.71 -2.38
CA SER A 129 12.07 11.98 -1.75
C SER A 129 11.80 11.56 -0.30
N CYS A 130 10.98 12.30 0.45
CA CYS A 130 10.56 11.98 1.80
C CYS A 130 9.54 10.83 1.90
N LEU A 131 8.93 10.41 0.79
CA LEU A 131 7.97 9.31 0.72
C LEU A 131 8.53 8.05 0.01
N ILE A 132 9.78 8.09 -0.46
CA ILE A 132 10.40 6.96 -1.16
C ILE A 132 10.79 5.87 -0.15
N ASN A 133 10.40 4.63 -0.45
CA ASN A 133 10.84 3.44 0.30
C ASN A 133 12.36 3.32 0.30
N LEU A 134 12.97 3.19 1.48
CA LEU A 134 14.43 3.21 1.67
C LEU A 134 15.10 4.49 1.13
N GLY A 135 14.33 5.58 1.11
CA GLY A 135 14.80 6.91 0.78
C GLY A 135 15.67 7.53 1.89
N PRO A 136 16.16 8.77 1.69
CA PRO A 136 17.03 9.46 2.65
C PRO A 136 16.38 9.74 4.01
N HIS A 137 15.06 9.65 4.12
CA HIS A 137 14.29 9.92 5.34
C HIS A 137 13.67 8.64 5.94
N ASP A 138 14.02 7.46 5.42
CA ASP A 138 13.50 6.18 5.91
C ASP A 138 14.52 5.50 6.82
N VAL A 139 14.22 5.40 8.12
CA VAL A 139 15.06 4.73 9.12
C VAL A 139 15.38 3.29 8.73
N MET A 140 14.50 2.64 7.97
CA MET A 140 14.69 1.25 7.54
C MET A 140 15.84 1.10 6.55
N ARG A 141 16.31 2.19 5.93
CA ARG A 141 17.51 2.22 5.10
C ARG A 141 18.77 1.83 5.89
N ASP A 142 18.84 2.22 7.16
CA ASP A 142 20.02 2.00 8.01
C ASP A 142 19.96 0.66 8.76
N VAL A 143 18.80 -0.02 8.72
CA VAL A 143 18.61 -1.34 9.31
C VAL A 143 19.22 -2.41 8.38
N PRO A 144 20.04 -3.35 8.88
CA PRO A 144 20.55 -4.46 8.09
C PRO A 144 19.43 -5.27 7.44
N ASP A 145 19.66 -5.74 6.21
CA ASP A 145 18.64 -6.38 5.38
C ASP A 145 17.88 -7.51 6.09
N GLN A 146 18.55 -8.32 6.91
CA GLN A 146 17.91 -9.41 7.66
C GLN A 146 16.92 -8.97 8.76
N TYR A 147 16.96 -7.69 9.16
CA TYR A 147 16.11 -7.12 10.22
C TYR A 147 15.15 -6.04 9.70
N ARG A 148 15.25 -5.71 8.41
CA ARG A 148 14.43 -4.68 7.79
C ARG A 148 13.02 -5.22 7.56
N ALA A 149 12.01 -4.48 7.99
CA ALA A 149 10.64 -4.84 7.64
C ALA A 149 10.35 -4.50 6.17
N GLU A 150 9.54 -5.33 5.52
CA GLU A 150 9.05 -5.06 4.17
C GLU A 150 7.99 -3.95 4.24
N ASN A 151 8.35 -2.75 3.78
CA ASN A 151 7.48 -1.57 3.85
C ASN A 151 6.85 -1.22 2.49
N LEU A 152 7.18 -1.93 1.43
CA LEU A 152 6.58 -1.73 0.11
C LEU A 152 5.87 -3.01 -0.36
N MET A 153 4.57 -3.05 -0.09
CA MET A 153 3.71 -4.18 -0.42
C MET A 153 2.69 -3.79 -1.48
N CYS A 154 2.29 -4.77 -2.28
CA CYS A 154 1.24 -4.62 -3.28
C CYS A 154 -0.04 -5.31 -2.82
N TYR A 155 -1.15 -4.60 -3.00
CA TYR A 155 -2.50 -5.12 -2.81
C TYR A 155 -3.20 -5.17 -4.16
N MET A 156 -3.94 -6.24 -4.41
CA MET A 156 -4.61 -6.44 -5.69
C MET A 156 -5.98 -7.08 -5.48
N GLY A 157 -7.01 -6.43 -5.99
CA GLY A 157 -8.39 -6.83 -5.77
C GLY A 157 -9.31 -6.33 -6.85
N ARG A 158 -10.60 -6.62 -6.68
CA ARG A 158 -11.68 -6.08 -7.52
C ARG A 158 -12.34 -4.92 -6.77
N GLY A 159 -13.18 -4.16 -7.46
CA GLY A 159 -13.98 -3.11 -6.80
C GLY A 159 -14.78 -3.71 -5.65
N GLY A 160 -14.67 -3.11 -4.46
CA GLY A 160 -15.29 -3.58 -3.21
C GLY A 160 -14.39 -4.44 -2.31
N THR A 161 -13.13 -4.70 -2.71
CA THR A 161 -12.18 -5.49 -1.91
C THR A 161 -10.90 -4.73 -1.54
N LEU A 162 -10.81 -3.45 -1.91
CA LEU A 162 -9.68 -2.53 -1.67
C LEU A 162 -10.23 -1.18 -1.17
#